data_AF-A0A0J1FA11-F1
#
_entry.id   AF-A0A0J1FA11-F1
#
_cell.length_a   1.000
_cell.length_b   1.000
_cell.length_c   1.000
_cell.angle_alpha   90.00
_cell.angle_beta   90.00
_cell.angle_gamma   90.00
#
_symmetry.space_group_name_H-M   'P 1'
#
loop_
_entity.id
_entity.type
_entity.pdbx_description
1 polymer ?
#
loop_
_entity_poly.entity_id
_entity_poly.type
_entity_poly.pdbx_seq_one_letter_code
_entity_poly.pdbx_strand_id
1 'polypeptide(L)'
;MAESFTLSSADMAQLRLMEKDEGFHLVLAEHPEIKILYERRNNYPAFLQIHGVNPIFHVLMEGVVENQLRTNPAVREIWENLQRTKNLAPHAARASMAAVLIHYFFPTLQDHEPFHQEAYLRSLRLIGMDVSKVGRNDLCPCGSGIKYKRCCAPCKDYFEVFPLAGTLDLGHGAYPPAEPEDIQDPLDPIFQLEARVHIAAYMEEHQDPEGALAVLKENITLAESYKGGAFLSDAWQHYLLLCQNHKEFRHEGLEAINHLISLAKNDTERGTLFCDKGDILFDMGDVEAAEAEYSNLFKTFPDFSQGHVRYASLLCKQNREQDAKKVLTDLLSEVHIDQDTRWDAIDLLEDLGRF
;
A
#
# COMPACT_ATOMS: atom_id res chain seq x y z
N MET A 1 16.44 5.56 13.77
CA MET A 1 17.26 6.22 12.74
C MET A 1 17.98 5.12 11.97
N ALA A 2 17.39 4.67 10.87
CA ALA A 2 18.07 3.76 9.97
C ALA A 2 19.09 4.58 9.19
N GLU A 3 20.38 4.26 9.31
CA GLU A 3 21.37 4.74 8.36
C GLU A 3 20.91 4.33 6.95
N SER A 4 21.04 5.21 5.96
CA SER A 4 20.74 4.85 4.58
C SER A 4 21.80 3.84 4.12
N PHE A 5 21.49 2.55 4.26
CA PHE A 5 22.39 1.47 3.89
C PHE A 5 22.43 1.34 2.37
N THR A 6 23.61 1.48 1.76
CA THR A 6 23.82 1.22 0.34
C THR A 6 24.47 -0.16 0.15
N LEU A 7 23.76 -1.08 -0.51
CA LEU A 7 24.30 -2.39 -0.89
C LEU A 7 25.13 -2.30 -2.18
N SER A 8 26.23 -3.05 -2.26
CA SER A 8 27.03 -3.14 -3.48
C SER A 8 26.35 -4.03 -4.54
N SER A 9 26.80 -3.96 -5.79
CA SER A 9 26.31 -4.83 -6.86
C SER A 9 26.59 -6.32 -6.59
N ALA A 10 27.69 -6.64 -5.89
CA ALA A 10 28.04 -8.00 -5.48
C ALA A 10 27.09 -8.50 -4.38
N ASP A 11 26.74 -7.64 -3.43
CA ASP A 11 25.79 -7.96 -2.35
C ASP A 11 24.41 -8.26 -2.94
N MET A 12 23.96 -7.43 -3.88
CA MET A 12 22.70 -7.64 -4.59
C MET A 12 22.68 -8.96 -5.38
N ALA A 13 23.81 -9.39 -5.95
CA ALA A 13 23.91 -10.67 -6.63
C ALA A 13 23.80 -11.86 -5.67
N GLN A 14 24.35 -11.75 -4.46
CA GLN A 14 24.19 -12.78 -3.43
C GLN A 14 22.73 -12.90 -2.97
N LEU A 15 22.04 -11.77 -2.74
CA LEU A 15 20.63 -11.76 -2.36
C LEU A 15 19.74 -12.42 -3.43
N ARG A 16 20.03 -12.19 -4.72
CA ARG A 16 19.30 -12.84 -5.82
C ARG A 16 19.42 -14.36 -5.86
N LEU A 17 20.48 -14.95 -5.29
CA LEU A 17 20.58 -16.41 -5.22
C LEU A 17 19.57 -16.99 -4.23
N MET A 18 19.30 -16.26 -3.14
CA MET A 18 18.39 -16.67 -2.08
C MET A 18 16.91 -16.59 -2.53
N GLU A 19 16.58 -15.82 -3.57
CA GLU A 19 15.26 -15.81 -4.22
C GLU A 19 14.86 -17.17 -4.82
N LYS A 20 15.79 -18.13 -4.93
CA LYS A 20 15.53 -19.48 -5.44
C LYS A 20 15.18 -20.49 -4.34
N ASP A 21 15.32 -20.10 -3.08
CA ASP A 21 15.10 -21.00 -1.97
C ASP A 21 13.62 -21.23 -1.70
N GLU A 22 13.27 -22.43 -1.23
CA GLU A 22 11.89 -22.77 -0.88
C GLU A 22 11.31 -21.85 0.20
N GLY A 23 12.16 -21.34 1.12
CA GLY A 23 11.75 -20.41 2.17
C GLY A 23 11.28 -19.07 1.59
N PHE A 24 12.01 -18.53 0.62
CA PHE A 24 11.63 -17.30 -0.07
C PHE A 24 10.26 -17.43 -0.73
N HIS A 25 10.03 -18.51 -1.49
CA HIS A 25 8.76 -18.73 -2.17
C HIS A 25 7.58 -18.95 -1.22
N LEU A 26 7.80 -19.57 -0.05
CA LEU A 26 6.76 -19.70 0.97
C LEU A 26 6.37 -18.33 1.52
N VAL A 27 7.35 -17.49 1.89
CA VAL A 27 7.06 -16.16 2.44
C VAL A 27 6.47 -15.24 1.38
N LEU A 28 6.92 -15.33 0.13
CA LEU A 28 6.32 -14.58 -0.99
C LEU A 28 4.83 -14.94 -1.17
N ALA A 29 4.44 -16.19 -0.92
CA ALA A 29 3.04 -16.61 -0.98
C ALA A 29 2.19 -16.08 0.19
N GLU A 30 2.81 -15.77 1.33
CA GLU A 30 2.15 -15.09 2.46
C GLU A 30 1.96 -13.59 2.22
N HIS A 31 2.74 -13.00 1.32
CA HIS A 31 2.66 -11.58 0.89
C HIS A 31 2.18 -11.44 -0.56
N PRO A 32 0.93 -11.82 -0.89
CA PRO A 32 0.42 -11.71 -2.26
C PRO A 32 0.44 -10.27 -2.78
N GLU A 33 0.39 -9.26 -1.92
CA GLU A 33 0.46 -7.83 -2.26
C GLU A 33 1.73 -7.44 -3.02
N ILE A 34 2.84 -8.16 -2.81
CA ILE A 34 4.12 -7.82 -3.46
C ILE A 34 4.37 -8.63 -4.73
N LYS A 35 3.50 -9.57 -5.09
CA LYS A 35 3.78 -10.53 -6.17
C LYS A 35 4.04 -9.84 -7.50
N ILE A 36 3.17 -8.91 -7.88
CA ILE A 36 3.31 -8.14 -9.13
C ILE A 36 4.58 -7.27 -9.08
N LEU A 37 4.85 -6.63 -7.93
CA LEU A 37 6.07 -5.85 -7.74
C LEU A 37 7.32 -6.70 -7.93
N TYR A 38 7.34 -7.89 -7.36
CA TYR A 38 8.43 -8.84 -7.50
C TYR A 38 8.60 -9.30 -8.96
N GLU A 39 7.53 -9.65 -9.65
CA GLU A 39 7.58 -10.07 -11.07
C GLU A 39 8.11 -8.96 -11.98
N ARG A 40 7.78 -7.70 -11.68
CA ARG A 40 8.20 -6.51 -12.45
C ARG A 40 9.48 -5.85 -11.92
N ARG A 41 10.14 -6.43 -10.90
CA ARG A 41 11.24 -5.78 -10.15
C ARG A 41 12.42 -5.29 -10.97
N ASN A 42 12.66 -5.86 -12.15
CA ASN A 42 13.72 -5.42 -13.06
C ASN A 42 13.47 -4.04 -13.68
N ASN A 43 12.24 -3.52 -13.58
CA ASN A 43 11.88 -2.18 -14.03
C ASN A 43 12.25 -1.09 -13.01
N TYR A 44 12.60 -1.46 -11.78
CA TYR A 44 12.85 -0.51 -10.69
C TYR A 44 14.32 -0.50 -10.27
N PRO A 45 14.76 0.51 -9.48
CA PRO A 45 16.11 0.52 -8.92
C PRO A 45 16.45 -0.79 -8.20
N ALA A 46 17.73 -1.19 -8.30
CA ALA A 46 18.20 -2.44 -7.70
C ALA A 46 17.89 -2.51 -6.20
N PHE A 47 17.96 -1.38 -5.51
CA PHE A 47 17.54 -1.26 -4.12
C PHE A 47 16.23 -0.46 -4.04
N LEU A 48 15.12 -1.16 -4.28
CA LEU A 48 13.78 -0.61 -4.19
C LEU A 48 13.40 -0.34 -2.73
N GLN A 49 12.83 0.84 -2.47
CA GLN A 49 12.25 1.20 -1.18
C GLN A 49 10.96 1.97 -1.36
N ILE A 50 9.95 1.64 -0.55
CA ILE A 50 8.69 2.36 -0.44
C ILE A 50 8.63 2.87 1.01
N HIS A 51 8.65 4.20 1.18
CA HIS A 51 8.71 4.86 2.50
C HIS A 51 9.80 4.31 3.44
N GLY A 52 10.95 3.92 2.88
CA GLY A 52 12.11 3.41 3.62
C GLY A 52 12.09 1.89 3.87
N VAL A 53 11.05 1.18 3.44
CA VAL A 53 10.93 -0.28 3.55
C VAL A 53 11.20 -0.92 2.20
N ASN A 54 12.01 -1.99 2.19
CA ASN A 54 12.24 -2.80 0.99
C ASN A 54 11.39 -4.09 1.09
N PRO A 55 10.28 -4.21 0.34
CA PRO A 55 9.37 -5.36 0.44
C PRO A 55 10.00 -6.69 0.04
N ILE A 56 10.92 -6.67 -0.92
CA ILE A 56 11.59 -7.89 -1.39
C ILE A 56 12.60 -8.35 -0.33
N PHE A 57 13.33 -7.42 0.29
CA PHE A 57 14.27 -7.73 1.37
C PHE A 57 13.54 -8.25 2.62
N HIS A 58 12.35 -7.72 2.93
CA HIS A 58 11.47 -8.25 3.98
C HIS A 58 11.21 -9.75 3.78
N VAL A 59 10.68 -10.12 2.60
CA VAL A 59 10.40 -11.52 2.24
C VAL A 59 11.67 -12.38 2.24
N LEU A 60 12.79 -11.80 1.80
CA LEU A 60 14.07 -12.50 1.79
C LEU A 60 14.54 -12.88 3.19
N MET A 61 14.56 -11.93 4.13
CA MET A 61 15.06 -12.17 5.49
C MET A 61 14.20 -13.18 6.23
N GLU A 62 12.89 -13.09 6.09
CA GLU A 62 11.98 -14.10 6.64
C GLU A 62 12.13 -15.46 5.94
N GLY A 63 12.35 -15.49 4.63
CA GLY A 63 12.63 -16.71 3.87
C GLY A 63 13.88 -17.45 4.36
N VAL A 64 14.92 -16.73 4.79
CA VAL A 64 16.11 -17.33 5.42
C VAL A 64 15.75 -18.00 6.74
N VAL A 65 14.98 -17.32 7.59
CA VAL A 65 14.54 -17.91 8.87
C VAL A 65 13.66 -19.13 8.60
N GLU A 66 12.77 -19.08 7.61
CA GLU A 66 11.94 -20.21 7.20
C GLU A 66 12.79 -21.43 6.79
N ASN A 67 13.85 -21.23 6.00
CA ASN A 67 14.80 -22.30 5.67
C ASN A 67 15.48 -22.87 6.94
N GLN A 68 15.82 -22.01 7.90
CA GLN A 68 16.38 -22.44 9.19
C GLN A 68 15.36 -23.24 10.01
N LEU A 69 14.07 -22.89 10.01
CA LEU A 69 13.03 -23.65 10.71
C LEU A 69 12.94 -25.09 10.19
N ARG A 70 13.15 -25.31 8.89
CA ARG A 70 13.16 -26.65 8.27
C ARG A 70 14.39 -27.47 8.63
N THR A 71 15.53 -26.83 8.77
CA THR A 71 16.85 -27.50 8.82
C THR A 71 17.53 -27.48 10.19
N ASN A 72 17.14 -26.57 11.08
CA ASN A 72 17.77 -26.36 12.39
C ASN A 72 16.74 -26.54 13.53
N PRO A 73 16.80 -27.67 14.27
CA PRO A 73 15.88 -27.94 15.37
C PRO A 73 15.89 -26.90 16.49
N ALA A 74 17.05 -26.28 16.78
CA ALA A 74 17.15 -25.26 17.83
C ALA A 74 16.42 -23.97 17.44
N VAL A 75 16.43 -23.60 16.16
CA VAL A 75 15.69 -22.45 15.63
C VAL A 75 14.18 -22.74 15.71
N ARG A 76 13.77 -23.95 15.32
CA ARG A 76 12.36 -24.39 15.42
C ARG A 76 11.84 -24.37 16.86
N GLU A 77 12.63 -24.86 17.81
CA GLU A 77 12.25 -24.84 19.23
C GLU A 77 12.01 -23.42 19.75
N ILE A 78 12.87 -22.45 19.36
CA ILE A 78 12.70 -21.04 19.73
C ILE A 78 11.42 -20.48 19.12
N TRP A 79 11.16 -20.72 17.84
CA TRP A 79 9.98 -20.27 17.13
C TRP A 79 8.67 -20.82 17.73
N GLU A 80 8.63 -22.11 18.08
CA GLU A 80 7.50 -22.73 18.78
C GLU A 80 7.32 -22.16 20.18
N ASN A 81 8.42 -21.85 20.88
CA ASN A 81 8.37 -21.27 22.22
C ASN A 81 7.84 -19.82 22.20
N LEU A 82 8.18 -19.03 21.18
CA LEU A 82 7.64 -17.67 21.02
C LEU A 82 6.13 -17.68 20.84
N GLN A 83 5.62 -18.56 19.97
CA GLN A 83 4.17 -18.74 19.81
C GLN A 83 3.50 -19.12 21.14
N ARG A 84 4.07 -20.10 21.86
CA ARG A 84 3.48 -20.61 23.11
C ARG A 84 3.52 -19.62 24.28
N THR A 85 4.65 -18.92 24.45
CA THR A 85 4.90 -18.10 25.66
C THR A 85 4.58 -16.63 25.48
N LYS A 86 4.55 -16.15 24.22
CA LYS A 86 4.24 -14.77 23.87
C LYS A 86 2.94 -14.62 23.09
N ASN A 87 2.23 -15.72 22.82
CA ASN A 87 0.98 -15.73 22.07
C ASN A 87 1.12 -15.06 20.69
N LEU A 88 2.26 -15.27 20.03
CA LEU A 88 2.52 -14.73 18.70
C LEU A 88 1.95 -15.64 17.62
N ALA A 89 1.44 -15.04 16.54
CA ALA A 89 1.17 -15.76 15.31
C ALA A 89 2.46 -16.41 14.76
N PRO A 90 2.36 -17.52 14.00
CA PRO A 90 3.51 -18.18 13.36
C PRO A 90 4.40 -17.20 12.56
N HIS A 91 3.77 -16.33 11.77
CA HIS A 91 4.44 -15.29 11.00
C HIS A 91 5.15 -14.28 11.91
N ALA A 92 4.47 -13.75 12.93
CA ALA A 92 5.06 -12.79 13.87
C ALA A 92 6.24 -13.34 14.66
N ALA A 93 6.20 -14.62 15.04
CA ALA A 93 7.34 -15.29 15.66
C ALA A 93 8.53 -15.39 14.69
N ARG A 94 8.29 -15.70 13.41
CA ARG A 94 9.35 -15.77 12.38
C ARG A 94 9.94 -14.38 12.10
N ALA A 95 9.11 -13.36 11.96
CA ALA A 95 9.54 -11.98 11.75
C ALA A 95 10.37 -11.43 12.93
N SER A 96 10.00 -11.76 14.17
CA SER A 96 10.80 -11.41 15.36
C SER A 96 12.21 -12.02 15.29
N MET A 97 12.33 -13.25 14.79
CA MET A 97 13.61 -13.90 14.59
C MET A 97 14.38 -13.30 13.40
N ALA A 98 13.69 -12.89 12.34
CA ALA A 98 14.28 -12.21 11.19
C ALA A 98 14.89 -10.86 11.60
N ALA A 99 14.26 -10.11 12.51
CA ALA A 99 14.83 -8.88 13.06
C ALA A 99 16.19 -9.12 13.74
N VAL A 100 16.34 -10.20 14.51
CA VAL A 100 17.63 -10.60 15.09
C VAL A 100 18.60 -11.07 13.99
N LEU A 101 18.13 -11.83 13.00
CA LEU A 101 18.97 -12.28 11.88
C LEU A 101 19.60 -11.09 11.16
N ILE A 102 18.82 -10.05 10.86
CA ILE A 102 19.27 -8.84 10.17
C ILE A 102 20.51 -8.23 10.85
N HIS A 103 20.55 -8.19 12.18
CA HIS A 103 21.70 -7.70 12.94
C HIS A 103 23.00 -8.48 12.66
N TYR A 104 22.91 -9.80 12.48
CA TYR A 104 24.06 -10.66 12.18
C TYR A 104 24.36 -10.74 10.67
N PHE A 105 23.32 -10.55 9.86
CA PHE A 105 23.39 -10.67 8.41
C PHE A 105 24.11 -9.47 7.79
N PHE A 106 23.85 -8.25 8.26
CA PHE A 106 24.47 -7.05 7.68
C PHE A 106 26.02 -7.05 7.73
N PRO A 107 26.68 -7.31 8.87
CA PRO A 107 28.15 -7.40 8.90
C PRO A 107 28.68 -8.53 8.00
N THR A 108 27.92 -9.61 7.86
CA THR A 108 28.29 -10.72 6.96
C THR A 108 28.27 -10.28 5.49
N LEU A 109 27.27 -9.48 5.11
CA LEU A 109 27.08 -9.03 3.75
C LEU A 109 28.05 -7.89 3.40
N GLN A 110 28.05 -6.82 4.20
CA GLN A 110 28.76 -5.56 3.91
C GLN A 110 30.25 -5.63 4.26
N ASP A 111 30.58 -6.17 5.44
CA ASP A 111 31.96 -6.21 5.94
C ASP A 111 32.65 -7.55 5.60
N HIS A 112 31.93 -8.46 4.96
CA HIS A 112 32.37 -9.83 4.64
C HIS A 112 32.86 -10.61 5.87
N GLU A 113 32.31 -10.30 7.04
CA GLU A 113 32.61 -11.03 8.27
C GLU A 113 31.98 -12.44 8.25
N PRO A 114 32.57 -13.44 8.93
CA PRO A 114 31.95 -14.76 9.04
C PRO A 114 30.63 -14.69 9.83
N PHE A 115 29.57 -15.32 9.31
CA PHE A 115 28.31 -15.42 10.05
C PHE A 115 28.48 -16.21 11.36
N HIS A 116 28.35 -15.54 12.49
CA HIS A 116 28.56 -16.12 13.82
C HIS A 116 27.32 -16.89 14.33
N GLN A 117 27.07 -18.08 13.78
CA GLN A 117 25.88 -18.90 14.05
C GLN A 117 25.59 -19.12 15.55
N GLU A 118 26.60 -19.46 16.35
CA GLU A 118 26.42 -19.70 17.79
C GLU A 118 26.04 -18.42 18.55
N ALA A 119 26.55 -17.26 18.14
CA ALA A 119 26.17 -15.99 18.74
C ALA A 119 24.72 -15.60 18.37
N TYR A 120 24.36 -15.82 17.11
CA TYR A 120 23.00 -15.65 16.61
C TYR A 120 21.99 -16.52 17.36
N LEU A 121 22.23 -17.82 17.50
CA LEU A 121 21.34 -18.74 18.23
C LEU A 121 21.17 -18.34 19.70
N ARG A 122 22.24 -17.86 20.34
CA ARG A 122 22.16 -17.35 21.72
C ARG A 122 21.30 -16.09 21.82
N SER A 123 21.39 -15.19 20.84
CA SER A 123 20.57 -13.96 20.80
C SER A 123 19.10 -14.25 20.49
N LEU A 124 18.80 -15.22 19.63
CA LEU A 124 17.41 -15.65 19.38
C LEU A 124 16.69 -16.09 20.66
N ARG A 125 17.40 -16.74 21.59
CA ARG A 125 16.83 -17.17 22.89
C ARG A 125 16.47 -16.00 23.82
N LEU A 126 16.92 -14.79 23.51
CA LEU A 126 16.59 -13.60 24.27
C LEU A 126 15.34 -12.88 23.77
N ILE A 127 14.76 -13.28 22.63
CA ILE A 127 13.52 -12.68 22.12
C ILE A 127 12.41 -12.85 23.18
N GLY A 128 11.81 -11.73 23.56
CA GLY A 128 10.79 -11.61 24.59
C GLY A 128 11.31 -11.63 26.04
N MET A 129 12.63 -11.61 26.26
CA MET A 129 13.23 -11.44 27.59
C MET A 129 13.37 -9.94 27.92
N ASP A 130 12.92 -9.53 29.12
CA ASP A 130 13.21 -8.19 29.63
C ASP A 130 14.70 -8.08 30.02
N VAL A 131 15.49 -7.47 29.14
CA VAL A 131 16.93 -7.21 29.35
C VAL A 131 17.22 -5.82 29.92
N SER A 132 16.20 -5.01 30.24
CA SER A 132 16.38 -3.64 30.73
C SER A 132 17.13 -3.57 32.07
N LYS A 133 17.04 -4.63 32.87
CA LYS A 133 17.67 -4.74 34.19
C LYS A 133 19.07 -5.34 34.15
N VAL A 134 19.55 -5.78 32.99
CA VAL A 134 20.88 -6.39 32.86
C VAL A 134 21.94 -5.28 32.91
N GLY A 135 22.81 -5.33 33.92
CA GLY A 135 23.89 -4.38 34.06
C GLY A 135 24.88 -4.48 32.89
N ARG A 136 25.35 -3.31 32.42
CA ARG A 136 26.28 -3.20 31.28
C ARG A 136 27.54 -4.10 31.43
N ASN A 137 28.01 -4.32 32.65
CA ASN A 137 29.19 -5.14 32.94
C ASN A 137 28.86 -6.57 33.43
N ASP A 138 27.59 -6.92 33.58
CA ASP A 138 27.15 -8.24 34.01
C ASP A 138 27.40 -9.27 32.91
N LEU A 139 27.42 -10.56 33.28
CA LEU A 139 27.46 -11.64 32.30
C LEU A 139 26.20 -11.60 31.44
N CYS A 140 26.37 -11.78 30.13
CA CYS A 140 25.25 -11.74 29.20
C CYS A 140 24.25 -12.88 29.49
N PRO A 141 22.94 -12.59 29.56
CA PRO A 141 21.92 -13.61 29.83
C PRO A 141 21.81 -14.67 28.74
N CYS A 142 22.41 -14.44 27.56
CA CYS A 142 22.42 -15.43 26.48
C CYS A 142 23.32 -16.65 26.76
N GLY A 143 24.10 -16.63 27.86
CA GLY A 143 24.97 -17.73 28.26
C GLY A 143 26.37 -17.72 27.64
N SER A 144 26.79 -16.62 27.00
CA SER A 144 28.12 -16.51 26.36
C SER A 144 29.30 -16.44 27.34
N GLY A 145 29.05 -16.12 28.63
CA GLY A 145 30.11 -15.83 29.60
C GLY A 145 30.83 -14.49 29.38
N ILE A 146 30.37 -13.67 28.43
CA ILE A 146 30.96 -12.36 28.11
C ILE A 146 30.11 -11.25 28.75
N LYS A 147 30.72 -10.08 29.04
CA LYS A 147 30.01 -8.89 29.52
C LYS A 147 28.89 -8.48 28.55
N TYR A 148 27.70 -8.17 29.05
CA TYR A 148 26.50 -7.84 28.25
C TYR A 148 26.78 -6.77 27.18
N LYS A 149 27.50 -5.70 27.53
CA LYS A 149 27.88 -4.62 26.61
C LYS A 149 28.74 -5.02 25.40
N ARG A 150 29.39 -6.18 25.46
CA ARG A 150 30.24 -6.75 24.41
C ARG A 150 29.59 -7.96 23.74
N CYS A 151 28.35 -8.27 24.10
CA CYS A 151 27.62 -9.42 23.60
C CYS A 151 26.27 -8.95 23.04
N CYS A 152 25.15 -9.20 23.71
CA CYS A 152 23.81 -8.93 23.16
C CYS A 152 23.28 -7.51 23.38
N ALA A 153 24.01 -6.62 24.04
CA ALA A 153 23.55 -5.23 24.22
C ALA A 153 23.35 -4.45 22.90
N PRO A 154 24.17 -4.62 21.84
CA PRO A 154 23.97 -3.94 20.55
C PRO A 154 22.71 -4.40 19.80
N CYS A 155 22.19 -5.60 20.06
CA CYS A 155 21.00 -6.14 19.41
C CYS A 155 19.78 -6.20 20.34
N LYS A 156 19.84 -5.54 21.50
CA LYS A 156 18.81 -5.63 22.55
C LYS A 156 17.42 -5.17 22.08
N ASP A 157 17.38 -4.20 21.15
CA ASP A 157 16.12 -3.62 20.67
C ASP A 157 15.35 -4.62 19.80
N TYR A 158 16.04 -5.63 19.22
CA TYR A 158 15.42 -6.72 18.47
C TYR A 158 14.87 -7.85 19.36
N PHE A 159 14.99 -7.74 20.70
CA PHE A 159 14.41 -8.72 21.63
C PHE A 159 13.00 -8.36 22.06
N GLU A 160 12.52 -7.16 21.74
CA GLU A 160 11.13 -6.80 21.97
C GLU A 160 10.21 -7.61 21.03
N VAL A 161 9.05 -8.00 21.54
CA VAL A 161 8.06 -8.77 20.79
C VAL A 161 6.84 -7.93 20.51
N PHE A 162 6.40 -7.93 19.26
CA PHE A 162 5.21 -7.22 18.81
C PHE A 162 4.27 -8.24 18.14
N PRO A 163 2.97 -8.28 18.49
CA PRO A 163 2.01 -9.18 17.83
C PRO A 163 1.98 -9.03 16.32
N LEU A 164 2.16 -7.81 15.82
CA LEU A 164 2.18 -7.46 14.40
C LEU A 164 3.60 -7.43 13.81
N ALA A 165 4.58 -8.07 14.44
CA ALA A 165 5.89 -8.26 13.80
C ALA A 165 5.69 -8.98 12.46
N GLY A 166 6.34 -8.49 11.40
CA GLY A 166 6.20 -9.06 10.05
C GLY A 166 5.14 -8.39 9.18
N THR A 167 4.32 -7.49 9.73
CA THR A 167 3.45 -6.64 8.91
C THR A 167 4.31 -5.84 7.92
N LEU A 168 3.94 -5.93 6.65
CA LEU A 168 4.59 -5.18 5.58
C LEU A 168 4.04 -3.75 5.55
N ASP A 169 4.57 -2.90 6.41
CA ASP A 169 4.20 -1.48 6.48
C ASP A 169 4.90 -0.68 5.38
N LEU A 170 4.14 -0.30 4.35
CA LEU A 170 4.62 0.50 3.22
C LEU A 170 4.07 1.92 3.22
N GLY A 171 3.40 2.33 4.30
CA GLY A 171 2.68 3.61 4.38
C GLY A 171 1.30 3.45 5.01
N HIS A 172 0.64 4.60 5.24
CA HIS A 172 -0.65 4.67 5.91
C HIS A 172 -1.60 5.69 5.26
N GLY A 173 -2.90 5.50 5.47
CA GLY A 173 -3.94 6.47 5.13
C GLY A 173 -4.78 6.13 3.89
N ALA A 174 -4.52 5.01 3.21
CA ALA A 174 -5.39 4.53 2.13
C ALA A 174 -6.64 3.81 2.66
N TYR A 175 -6.52 3.18 3.83
CA TYR A 175 -7.59 2.53 4.58
C TYR A 175 -7.59 2.97 6.05
N PRO A 176 -8.72 2.79 6.77
CA PRO A 176 -8.77 3.06 8.21
C PRO A 176 -7.68 2.29 8.96
N PRO A 177 -7.03 2.92 9.96
CA PRO A 177 -6.01 2.23 10.73
C PRO A 177 -6.60 1.00 11.42
N ALA A 178 -5.84 -0.10 11.41
CA ALA A 178 -6.12 -1.25 12.24
C ALA A 178 -5.92 -0.86 13.70
N GLU A 179 -6.97 -0.92 14.52
CA GLU A 179 -6.81 -0.74 15.96
C GLU A 179 -6.11 -1.97 16.56
N PRO A 180 -5.04 -1.80 17.38
CA PRO A 180 -4.25 -2.90 17.93
C PRO A 180 -5.04 -3.89 18.80
N GLU A 181 -6.21 -3.48 19.28
CA GLU A 181 -7.07 -4.31 20.11
C GLU A 181 -7.82 -5.41 19.30
N ASP A 182 -7.95 -5.25 17.99
CA ASP A 182 -8.79 -6.11 17.14
C ASP A 182 -8.00 -7.04 16.21
N ILE A 183 -6.74 -6.72 15.90
CA ILE A 183 -5.93 -7.46 14.91
C ILE A 183 -4.59 -7.88 15.51
N GLN A 184 -4.37 -9.20 15.56
CA GLN A 184 -3.13 -9.80 16.07
C GLN A 184 -2.38 -10.61 15.01
N ASP A 185 -2.95 -10.74 13.81
CA ASP A 185 -2.31 -11.40 12.68
C ASP A 185 -1.62 -10.34 11.80
N PRO A 186 -0.28 -10.35 11.67
CA PRO A 186 0.42 -9.42 10.78
C PRO A 186 0.06 -9.58 9.30
N LEU A 187 -0.56 -10.71 8.92
CA LEU A 187 -1.03 -11.00 7.57
C LEU A 187 -2.52 -10.67 7.36
N ASP A 188 -3.16 -9.95 8.30
CA ASP A 188 -4.55 -9.54 8.12
C ASP A 188 -4.73 -8.79 6.78
N PRO A 189 -5.77 -9.12 5.99
CA PRO A 189 -6.00 -8.49 4.69
C PRO A 189 -6.01 -6.97 4.69
N ILE A 190 -6.34 -6.30 5.81
CA ILE A 190 -6.31 -4.83 5.87
C ILE A 190 -4.91 -4.27 5.60
N PHE A 191 -3.85 -4.93 6.09
CA PHE A 191 -2.47 -4.50 5.85
C PHE A 191 -2.07 -4.72 4.40
N GLN A 192 -2.55 -5.81 3.79
CA GLN A 192 -2.29 -6.11 2.39
C GLN A 192 -3.05 -5.17 1.44
N LEU A 193 -4.24 -4.71 1.83
CA LEU A 193 -5.00 -3.67 1.10
C LEU A 193 -4.22 -2.35 1.09
N GLU A 194 -3.78 -1.91 2.28
CA GLU A 194 -2.96 -0.70 2.44
C GLU A 194 -1.66 -0.79 1.62
N ALA A 195 -0.90 -1.88 1.76
CA ALA A 195 0.36 -2.08 1.07
C ALA A 195 0.21 -2.03 -0.46
N ARG A 196 -0.87 -2.59 -1.03
CA ARG A 196 -1.12 -2.55 -2.48
C ARG A 196 -1.28 -1.13 -3.01
N VAL A 197 -1.89 -0.22 -2.25
CA VAL A 197 -2.04 1.18 -2.69
C VAL A 197 -0.69 1.88 -2.75
N HIS A 198 0.17 1.69 -1.75
CA HIS A 198 1.53 2.26 -1.76
C HIS A 198 2.43 1.63 -2.82
N ILE A 199 2.27 0.34 -3.09
CA ILE A 199 2.95 -0.34 -4.20
C ILE A 199 2.50 0.24 -5.54
N ALA A 200 1.19 0.43 -5.74
CA ALA A 200 0.66 1.02 -6.97
C ALA A 200 1.16 2.45 -7.17
N ALA A 201 1.15 3.28 -6.14
CA ALA A 201 1.70 4.65 -6.18
C ALA A 201 3.19 4.65 -6.54
N TYR A 202 3.99 3.76 -5.93
CA TYR A 202 5.40 3.61 -6.27
C TYR A 202 5.61 3.20 -7.74
N MET A 203 4.80 2.26 -8.25
CA MET A 203 4.87 1.83 -9.65
C MET A 203 4.52 2.98 -10.60
N GLU A 204 3.48 3.74 -10.30
CA GLU A 204 3.07 4.92 -11.07
C GLU A 204 4.19 5.98 -11.11
N GLU A 205 4.80 6.31 -9.97
CA GLU A 205 5.93 7.25 -9.88
C GLU A 205 7.10 6.81 -10.77
N HIS A 206 7.32 5.49 -10.88
CA HIS A 206 8.37 4.88 -11.69
C HIS A 206 7.95 4.62 -13.15
N GLN A 207 6.91 5.29 -13.64
CA GLN A 207 6.43 5.19 -15.03
C GLN A 207 5.99 3.75 -15.40
N ASP A 208 5.40 3.03 -14.43
CA ASP A 208 4.82 1.70 -14.62
C ASP A 208 3.31 1.69 -14.30
N PRO A 209 2.49 2.45 -15.05
CA PRO A 209 1.06 2.58 -14.79
C PRO A 209 0.31 1.25 -15.01
N GLU A 210 0.75 0.37 -15.91
CA GLU A 210 0.16 -0.97 -16.06
C GLU A 210 0.46 -1.88 -14.85
N GLY A 211 1.61 -1.69 -14.21
CA GLY A 211 1.94 -2.35 -12.94
C GLY A 211 0.99 -1.91 -11.84
N ALA A 212 0.85 -0.59 -11.67
CA ALA A 212 -0.05 0.00 -10.70
C ALA A 212 -1.49 -0.47 -10.89
N LEU A 213 -1.97 -0.48 -12.14
CA LEU A 213 -3.31 -0.92 -12.49
C LEU A 213 -3.54 -2.39 -12.11
N ALA A 214 -2.58 -3.27 -12.40
CA ALA A 214 -2.68 -4.69 -12.06
C ALA A 214 -2.73 -4.91 -10.54
N VAL A 215 -1.93 -4.18 -9.77
CA VAL A 215 -1.94 -4.25 -8.30
C VAL A 215 -3.29 -3.79 -7.73
N LEU A 216 -3.86 -2.71 -8.25
CA LEU A 216 -5.16 -2.21 -7.80
C LEU A 216 -6.32 -3.14 -8.20
N LYS A 217 -6.22 -3.90 -9.31
CA LYS A 217 -7.20 -4.98 -9.62
C LYS A 217 -7.19 -6.10 -8.59
N GLU A 218 -6.01 -6.54 -8.15
CA GLU A 218 -5.92 -7.51 -7.05
C GLU A 218 -6.44 -6.91 -5.73
N ASN A 219 -6.24 -5.61 -5.53
CA ASN A 219 -6.73 -4.89 -4.36
C ASN A 219 -8.26 -4.89 -4.28
N ILE A 220 -8.94 -4.63 -5.42
CA ILE A 220 -10.40 -4.75 -5.53
C ILE A 220 -10.86 -6.17 -5.19
N THR A 221 -10.20 -7.19 -5.77
CA THR A 221 -10.54 -8.60 -5.53
C THR A 221 -10.45 -8.96 -4.03
N LEU A 222 -9.40 -8.50 -3.35
CA LEU A 222 -9.25 -8.71 -1.91
C LEU A 222 -10.35 -7.98 -1.13
N ALA A 223 -10.64 -6.73 -1.47
CA ALA A 223 -11.64 -5.90 -0.82
C ALA A 223 -13.06 -6.49 -0.94
N GLU A 224 -13.41 -7.12 -2.06
CA GLU A 224 -14.69 -7.84 -2.24
C GLU A 224 -14.88 -8.97 -1.23
N SER A 225 -13.82 -9.75 -0.96
CA SER A 225 -13.90 -10.90 -0.06
C SER A 225 -13.76 -10.53 1.42
N TYR A 226 -13.10 -9.41 1.71
CA TYR A 226 -12.75 -9.03 3.07
C TYR A 226 -13.88 -8.26 3.78
N LYS A 227 -14.22 -8.69 5.00
CA LYS A 227 -15.27 -8.09 5.86
C LYS A 227 -16.59 -7.79 5.10
N GLY A 228 -16.96 -8.65 4.16
CA GLY A 228 -18.21 -8.52 3.40
C GLY A 228 -18.24 -7.34 2.42
N GLY A 229 -17.09 -6.94 1.87
CA GLY A 229 -17.01 -5.84 0.91
C GLY A 229 -16.95 -4.47 1.55
N ALA A 230 -16.62 -4.37 2.84
CA ALA A 230 -16.65 -3.11 3.60
C ALA A 230 -15.77 -2.01 2.98
N PHE A 231 -14.72 -2.40 2.28
CA PHE A 231 -13.72 -1.51 1.67
C PHE A 231 -13.76 -1.52 0.14
N LEU A 232 -14.82 -2.08 -0.45
CA LEU A 232 -14.92 -2.22 -1.91
C LEU A 232 -15.01 -0.88 -2.62
N SER A 233 -15.76 0.08 -2.05
CA SER A 233 -15.83 1.44 -2.61
C SER A 233 -14.46 2.09 -2.61
N ASP A 234 -13.73 2.02 -1.49
CA ASP A 234 -12.39 2.59 -1.35
C ASP A 234 -11.41 1.99 -2.38
N ALA A 235 -11.41 0.66 -2.57
CA ALA A 235 -10.56 0.00 -3.55
C ALA A 235 -10.86 0.46 -5.00
N TRP A 236 -12.14 0.61 -5.35
CA TRP A 236 -12.53 1.15 -6.66
C TRP A 236 -12.17 2.63 -6.83
N GLN A 237 -12.21 3.43 -5.76
CA GLN A 237 -11.79 4.84 -5.81
C GLN A 237 -10.28 4.96 -6.09
N HIS A 238 -9.43 4.18 -5.43
CA HIS A 238 -7.99 4.13 -5.73
C HIS A 238 -7.73 3.72 -7.18
N TYR A 239 -8.47 2.72 -7.69
CA TYR A 239 -8.39 2.28 -9.07
C TYR A 239 -8.83 3.36 -10.07
N LEU A 240 -9.94 4.05 -9.80
CA LEU A 240 -10.43 5.16 -10.63
C LEU A 240 -9.44 6.32 -10.66
N LEU A 241 -8.83 6.68 -9.52
CA LEU A 241 -7.85 7.76 -9.43
C LEU A 241 -6.66 7.50 -10.39
N LEU A 242 -6.12 6.28 -10.39
CA LEU A 242 -5.09 5.90 -11.35
C LEU A 242 -5.60 6.05 -12.79
N CYS A 243 -6.80 5.55 -13.10
CA CYS A 243 -7.35 5.64 -14.46
C CYS A 243 -7.59 7.08 -14.93
N GLN A 244 -7.84 8.02 -14.01
CA GLN A 244 -8.00 9.44 -14.34
C GLN A 244 -6.67 10.07 -14.74
N ASN A 245 -5.58 9.69 -14.08
CA ASN A 245 -4.22 10.17 -14.37
C ASN A 245 -3.69 9.71 -15.73
N HIS A 246 -4.17 8.56 -16.25
CA HIS A 246 -3.63 7.90 -17.45
C HIS A 246 -4.69 7.77 -18.56
N LYS A 247 -4.44 8.38 -19.72
CA LYS A 247 -5.42 8.41 -20.83
C LYS A 247 -5.63 7.06 -21.50
N GLU A 248 -4.66 6.17 -21.40
CA GLU A 248 -4.72 4.79 -21.86
C GLU A 248 -5.75 3.96 -21.10
N PHE A 249 -6.11 4.35 -19.88
CA PHE A 249 -7.02 3.60 -18.99
C PHE A 249 -8.44 4.17 -18.96
N ARG A 250 -8.87 4.88 -20.02
CA ARG A 250 -10.21 5.48 -20.06
C ARG A 250 -11.33 4.44 -20.03
N HIS A 251 -11.11 3.26 -20.62
CA HIS A 251 -12.08 2.16 -20.56
C HIS A 251 -12.20 1.59 -19.14
N GLU A 252 -11.06 1.37 -18.47
CA GLU A 252 -10.99 0.91 -17.09
C GLU A 252 -11.58 1.93 -16.11
N GLY A 253 -11.33 3.22 -16.32
CA GLY A 253 -11.94 4.28 -15.54
C GLY A 253 -13.45 4.30 -15.68
N LEU A 254 -13.98 4.07 -16.89
CA LEU A 254 -15.42 4.00 -17.13
C LEU A 254 -16.05 2.78 -16.45
N GLU A 255 -15.38 1.64 -16.48
CA GLU A 255 -15.76 0.44 -15.71
C GLU A 255 -15.83 0.76 -14.21
N ALA A 256 -14.77 1.39 -13.66
CA ALA A 256 -14.69 1.75 -12.26
C ALA A 256 -15.82 2.70 -11.83
N ILE A 257 -16.13 3.71 -12.64
CA ILE A 257 -17.23 4.64 -12.39
C ILE A 257 -18.57 3.90 -12.32
N ASN A 258 -18.82 2.95 -13.22
CA ASN A 258 -20.06 2.17 -13.20
C ASN A 258 -20.19 1.32 -11.92
N HIS A 259 -19.10 0.71 -11.46
CA HIS A 259 -19.08 0.01 -10.17
C HIS A 259 -19.35 0.96 -9.00
N LEU A 260 -18.66 2.10 -8.96
CA LEU A 260 -18.85 3.10 -7.91
C LEU A 260 -20.28 3.65 -7.87
N ILE A 261 -20.93 3.88 -9.01
CA ILE A 261 -22.34 4.31 -9.08
C ILE A 261 -23.25 3.31 -8.35
N SER A 262 -22.97 2.02 -8.48
CA SER A 262 -23.75 0.96 -7.81
C SER A 262 -23.50 0.90 -6.30
N LEU A 263 -22.32 1.33 -5.84
CA LEU A 263 -21.89 1.34 -4.44
C LEU A 263 -22.16 2.67 -3.70
N ALA A 264 -22.44 3.74 -4.45
CA ALA A 264 -22.65 5.08 -3.92
C ALA A 264 -23.74 5.12 -2.84
N LYS A 265 -23.44 5.77 -1.72
CA LYS A 265 -24.28 5.78 -0.51
C LYS A 265 -25.29 6.92 -0.48
N ASN A 266 -25.08 7.94 -1.30
CA ASN A 266 -25.92 9.14 -1.35
C ASN A 266 -25.93 9.77 -2.76
N ASP A 267 -26.89 10.66 -2.97
CA ASP A 267 -27.12 11.31 -4.27
C ASP A 267 -25.98 12.26 -4.66
N THR A 268 -25.26 12.85 -3.69
CA THR A 268 -24.10 13.71 -3.97
C THR A 268 -22.95 12.92 -4.58
N GLU A 269 -22.60 11.78 -3.98
CA GLU A 269 -21.58 10.85 -4.50
C GLU A 269 -21.99 10.32 -5.88
N ARG A 270 -23.25 9.89 -6.02
CA ARG A 270 -23.75 9.37 -7.30
C ARG A 270 -23.80 10.43 -8.39
N GLY A 271 -24.21 11.66 -8.07
CA GLY A 271 -24.21 12.79 -9.01
C GLY A 271 -22.80 13.17 -9.48
N THR A 272 -21.81 13.13 -8.58
CA THR A 272 -20.40 13.34 -8.92
C THR A 272 -19.92 12.28 -9.91
N LEU A 273 -20.22 11.01 -9.65
CA LEU A 273 -19.85 9.89 -10.53
C LEU A 273 -20.53 9.95 -11.91
N PHE A 274 -21.75 10.48 -12.00
CA PHE A 274 -22.40 10.75 -13.28
C PHE A 274 -21.66 11.83 -14.08
N CYS A 275 -21.17 12.88 -13.42
CA CYS A 275 -20.32 13.88 -14.06
C CYS A 275 -19.01 13.27 -14.54
N ASP A 276 -18.35 12.47 -13.69
CA ASP A 276 -17.10 11.78 -14.06
C ASP A 276 -17.32 10.84 -15.25
N LYS A 277 -18.48 10.17 -15.32
CA LYS A 277 -18.88 9.34 -16.46
C LYS A 277 -19.07 10.15 -17.74
N GLY A 278 -19.75 11.30 -17.66
CA GLY A 278 -19.91 12.19 -18.80
C GLY A 278 -18.56 12.69 -19.32
N ASP A 279 -17.67 13.09 -18.41
CA ASP A 279 -16.34 13.60 -18.76
C ASP A 279 -15.43 12.53 -19.36
N ILE A 280 -15.45 11.30 -18.84
CA ILE A 280 -14.62 10.22 -19.39
C ILE A 280 -15.11 9.78 -20.77
N LEU A 281 -16.43 9.74 -21.00
CA LEU A 281 -17.03 9.46 -22.32
C LEU A 281 -16.62 10.52 -23.34
N PHE A 282 -16.62 11.79 -22.93
CA PHE A 282 -16.17 12.89 -23.77
C PHE A 282 -14.67 12.76 -24.12
N ASP A 283 -13.84 12.45 -23.12
CA ASP A 283 -12.40 12.21 -23.33
C ASP A 283 -12.12 11.03 -24.28
N MET A 284 -13.02 10.05 -24.34
CA MET A 284 -12.99 8.92 -25.28
C MET A 284 -13.48 9.30 -26.69
N GLY A 285 -14.01 10.51 -26.88
CA GLY A 285 -14.55 11.01 -28.14
C GLY A 285 -16.03 10.68 -28.39
N ASP A 286 -16.72 10.06 -27.43
CA ASP A 286 -18.15 9.76 -27.51
C ASP A 286 -18.98 10.93 -26.97
N VAL A 287 -19.02 12.01 -27.76
CA VAL A 287 -19.71 13.26 -27.40
C VAL A 287 -21.20 13.05 -27.19
N GLU A 288 -21.83 12.18 -28.00
CA GLU A 288 -23.25 11.88 -27.89
C GLU A 288 -23.56 11.16 -26.56
N ALA A 289 -22.77 10.14 -26.20
CA ALA A 289 -22.95 9.46 -24.92
C ALA A 289 -22.65 10.39 -23.73
N ALA A 290 -21.66 11.27 -23.83
CA ALA A 290 -21.36 12.24 -22.80
C ALA A 290 -22.55 13.19 -22.51
N GLU A 291 -23.13 13.80 -23.55
CA GLU A 291 -24.31 14.67 -23.38
C GLU A 291 -25.55 13.90 -22.93
N ALA A 292 -25.70 12.65 -23.36
CA ALA A 292 -26.77 11.78 -22.89
C ALA A 292 -26.64 11.49 -21.38
N GLU A 293 -25.41 11.31 -20.87
CA GLU A 293 -25.18 11.09 -19.44
C GLU A 293 -25.45 12.34 -18.61
N TYR A 294 -25.03 13.53 -19.07
CA TYR A 294 -25.40 14.79 -18.41
C TYR A 294 -26.93 15.02 -18.43
N SER A 295 -27.59 14.69 -19.55
CA SER A 295 -29.06 14.72 -19.62
C SER A 295 -29.72 13.74 -18.63
N ASN A 296 -29.08 12.60 -18.37
CA ASN A 296 -29.53 11.60 -17.41
C ASN A 296 -29.30 12.08 -15.96
N LEU A 297 -28.17 12.74 -15.69
CA LEU A 297 -27.85 13.38 -14.41
C LEU A 297 -28.96 14.35 -14.01
N PHE A 298 -29.31 15.32 -14.86
CA PHE A 298 -30.31 16.34 -14.52
C PHE A 298 -31.74 15.80 -14.38
N LYS A 299 -32.05 14.67 -15.04
CA LYS A 299 -33.33 13.98 -14.84
C LYS A 299 -33.38 13.23 -13.51
N THR A 300 -32.26 12.65 -13.10
CA THR A 300 -32.17 11.80 -11.91
C THR A 300 -31.97 12.63 -10.65
N PHE A 301 -31.17 13.69 -10.74
CA PHE A 301 -30.83 14.61 -9.65
C PHE A 301 -31.04 16.06 -10.08
N PRO A 302 -32.29 16.54 -10.16
CA PRO A 302 -32.59 17.90 -10.62
C PRO A 302 -31.91 19.00 -9.79
N ASP A 303 -31.71 18.76 -8.49
CA ASP A 303 -31.11 19.71 -7.56
C ASP A 303 -29.57 19.62 -7.49
N PHE A 304 -28.92 18.81 -8.34
CA PHE A 304 -27.46 18.66 -8.36
C PHE A 304 -26.80 19.82 -9.12
N SER A 305 -26.70 20.96 -8.44
CA SER A 305 -26.13 22.22 -8.94
C SER A 305 -24.76 22.07 -9.60
N GLN A 306 -23.84 21.33 -8.96
CA GLN A 306 -22.46 21.13 -9.44
C GLN A 306 -22.39 20.52 -10.85
N GLY A 307 -23.37 19.68 -11.22
CA GLY A 307 -23.46 19.08 -12.54
C GLY A 307 -23.60 20.12 -13.67
N HIS A 308 -24.24 21.26 -13.40
CA HIS A 308 -24.42 22.31 -14.40
C HIS A 308 -23.09 23.01 -14.74
N VAL A 309 -22.20 23.21 -13.76
CA VAL A 309 -20.87 23.79 -13.98
C VAL A 309 -19.98 22.84 -14.79
N ARG A 310 -20.01 21.55 -14.44
CA ARG A 310 -19.28 20.50 -15.17
C ARG A 310 -19.79 20.38 -16.62
N TYR A 311 -21.11 20.39 -16.82
CA TYR A 311 -21.72 20.38 -18.15
C TYR A 311 -21.36 21.63 -18.98
N ALA A 312 -21.40 22.82 -18.38
CA ALA A 312 -20.97 24.05 -19.03
C ALA A 312 -19.51 23.97 -19.48
N SER A 313 -18.62 23.42 -18.64
CA SER A 313 -17.21 23.19 -19.00
C SER A 313 -17.08 22.24 -20.20
N LEU A 314 -17.88 21.18 -20.26
CA LEU A 314 -17.94 20.28 -21.41
C LEU A 314 -18.43 20.99 -22.69
N LEU A 315 -19.45 21.85 -22.60
CA LEU A 315 -19.92 22.67 -23.72
C LEU A 315 -18.81 23.62 -24.23
N CYS A 316 -18.01 24.20 -23.34
CA CYS A 316 -16.86 25.01 -23.72
C CYS A 316 -15.83 24.19 -24.51
N LYS A 317 -15.52 22.96 -24.09
CA LYS A 317 -14.63 22.04 -24.83
C LYS A 317 -15.16 21.71 -26.23
N GLN A 318 -16.48 21.82 -26.45
CA GLN A 318 -17.13 21.66 -27.75
C GLN A 318 -17.23 22.96 -28.58
N ASN A 319 -16.67 24.08 -28.12
CA ASN A 319 -16.84 25.42 -28.71
C ASN A 319 -18.29 25.93 -28.69
N ARG A 320 -19.11 25.47 -27.73
CA ARG A 320 -20.50 25.89 -27.53
C ARG A 320 -20.62 26.91 -26.40
N GLU A 321 -19.79 27.95 -26.43
CA GLU A 321 -19.66 28.92 -25.32
C GLU A 321 -20.95 29.67 -24.98
N GLN A 322 -21.80 29.95 -25.98
CA GLN A 322 -23.08 30.63 -25.73
C GLN A 322 -24.06 29.73 -24.96
N ASP A 323 -24.05 28.43 -25.24
CA ASP A 323 -24.86 27.46 -24.50
C ASP A 323 -24.33 27.34 -23.06
N ALA A 324 -22.99 27.30 -22.89
CA ALA A 324 -22.36 27.28 -21.57
C ALA A 324 -22.73 28.53 -20.73
N LYS A 325 -22.63 29.73 -21.31
CA LYS A 325 -23.03 30.99 -20.64
C LYS A 325 -24.47 30.95 -20.18
N LYS A 326 -25.37 30.40 -21.02
CA LYS A 326 -26.78 30.25 -20.68
C LYS A 326 -26.97 29.33 -19.49
N VAL A 327 -26.37 28.12 -19.52
CA VAL A 327 -26.45 27.15 -18.41
C VAL A 327 -26.00 27.78 -17.09
N LEU A 328 -24.86 28.49 -17.09
CA LEU A 328 -24.32 29.12 -15.88
C LEU A 328 -25.19 30.30 -15.39
N THR A 329 -25.74 31.10 -16.29
CA THR A 329 -26.63 32.22 -15.92
C THR A 329 -27.96 31.72 -15.35
N ASP A 330 -28.51 30.66 -15.95
CA ASP A 330 -29.73 30.01 -15.47
C ASP A 330 -29.50 29.44 -14.06
N LEU A 331 -28.38 28.73 -13.86
CA LEU A 331 -27.96 28.21 -12.55
C LEU A 331 -27.82 29.31 -11.48
N LEU A 332 -27.17 30.42 -11.79
CA LEU A 332 -26.98 31.53 -10.85
C LEU A 332 -28.27 32.27 -10.49
N SER A 333 -29.33 32.07 -11.28
CA SER A 333 -30.66 32.62 -11.02
C SER A 333 -31.47 31.77 -10.02
N GLU A 334 -30.98 30.57 -9.66
CA GLU A 334 -31.64 29.70 -8.70
C GLU A 334 -31.49 30.19 -7.25
N VAL A 335 -32.55 29.96 -6.46
CA VAL A 335 -32.63 30.43 -5.08
C VAL A 335 -31.71 29.64 -4.15
N HIS A 336 -31.45 28.36 -4.46
CA HIS A 336 -30.74 27.43 -3.59
C HIS A 336 -29.54 26.79 -4.32
N ILE A 337 -28.45 27.55 -4.38
CA ILE A 337 -27.13 27.07 -4.80
C ILE A 337 -26.12 27.28 -3.67
N ASP A 338 -25.34 26.23 -3.39
CA ASP A 338 -24.24 26.25 -2.43
C ASP A 338 -23.17 27.27 -2.84
N GLN A 339 -22.32 27.64 -1.88
CA GLN A 339 -21.37 28.72 -2.11
C GLN A 339 -20.28 28.34 -3.11
N ASP A 340 -19.78 27.11 -3.04
CA ASP A 340 -18.66 26.65 -3.88
C ASP A 340 -19.09 26.57 -5.35
N THR A 341 -20.23 25.94 -5.64
CA THR A 341 -20.76 25.87 -7.01
C THR A 341 -21.07 27.26 -7.57
N ARG A 342 -21.55 28.20 -6.74
CA ARG A 342 -21.77 29.58 -7.17
C ARG A 342 -20.46 30.24 -7.59
N TRP A 343 -19.37 30.01 -6.86
CA TRP A 343 -18.06 30.58 -7.17
C TRP A 343 -17.49 29.97 -8.44
N ASP A 344 -17.54 28.64 -8.58
CA ASP A 344 -17.09 27.96 -9.80
C ASP A 344 -17.84 28.43 -11.05
N ALA A 345 -19.14 28.68 -10.93
CA ALA A 345 -19.96 29.20 -12.03
C ALA A 345 -19.59 30.63 -12.43
N ILE A 346 -19.28 31.50 -11.45
CA ILE A 346 -18.84 32.87 -11.70
C ILE A 346 -17.47 32.88 -12.36
N ASP A 347 -16.52 32.11 -11.83
CA ASP A 347 -15.16 32.01 -12.36
C ASP A 347 -15.17 31.57 -13.83
N LEU A 348 -15.96 30.53 -14.15
CA LEU A 348 -16.10 30.05 -15.53
C LEU A 348 -16.78 31.09 -16.45
N LEU A 349 -17.76 31.84 -15.96
CA LEU A 349 -18.38 32.93 -16.73
C LEU A 349 -17.41 34.08 -17.01
N GLU A 350 -16.57 34.44 -16.03
CA GLU A 350 -15.54 35.47 -16.20
C GLU A 350 -14.54 35.07 -17.29
N ASP A 351 -14.06 33.82 -17.26
CA ASP A 351 -13.12 33.31 -18.26
C ASP A 351 -13.73 33.33 -19.67
N LEU A 352 -15.01 32.98 -19.81
CA LEU A 352 -15.74 33.07 -21.08
C LEU A 352 -16.01 34.51 -21.54
N GLY A 353 -15.85 35.51 -20.67
CA GLY A 353 -16.01 36.93 -20.99
C GLY A 353 -14.71 37.63 -21.39
N ARG A 354 -13.55 36.99 -21.20
CA ARG A 354 -12.21 37.56 -21.43
C ARG A 354 -11.69 37.38 -22.87
N PHE A 355 -12.46 36.79 -23.77
CA PHE A 355 -12.07 36.49 -25.17
C PHE A 355 -12.80 37.32 -26.22
#